data_AF-A0A966RG62-F1
#
_entry.id   AF-A0A966RG62-F1
#
_cell.length_a   1.000
_cell.length_b   1.000
_cell.length_c   1.000
_cell.angle_alpha   90.00
_cell.angle_beta   90.00
_cell.angle_gamma   90.00
#
_symmetry.space_group_name_H-M   'P 1'
#
loop_
_entity.id
_entity.type
_entity.pdbx_description
1 polymer ?
#
loop_
_entity_poly.entity_id
_entity_poly.type
_entity_poly.pdbx_seq_one_letter_code
_entity_poly.pdbx_strand_id
1 'polypeptide(L)'
;MPIIVASLVVNVLVAGFFGLATGFNLNSVLPKLDVVFGPDTPARRILACLYLAIAAGSAVALLVVPLRMDIVVVLFPLQILYKTLTIFFVADWKNPVPWWNLAISAVHAASLWIVFSGQGIL
;
A
#
# COMPACT_ATOMS: atom_id res chain seq x y z
N MET A 1 -15.57 -3.87 -10.83
CA MET A 1 -15.87 -3.01 -9.65
C MET A 1 -15.54 -3.63 -8.30
N PRO A 2 -16.01 -4.84 -7.93
CA PRO A 2 -15.76 -5.40 -6.59
C PRO A 2 -14.26 -5.57 -6.27
N ILE A 3 -13.45 -5.90 -7.28
CA ILE A 3 -12.00 -6.06 -7.10
C ILE A 3 -11.27 -4.75 -6.74
N ILE A 4 -11.67 -3.60 -7.31
CA ILE A 4 -11.11 -2.29 -6.92
C ILE A 4 -11.44 -1.99 -5.46
N VAL A 5 -12.69 -2.21 -5.06
CA VAL A 5 -13.12 -1.98 -3.67
C VAL A 5 -12.31 -2.86 -2.72
N ALA A 6 -12.13 -4.14 -3.06
CA ALA A 6 -11.27 -5.04 -2.29
C ALA A 6 -9.82 -4.51 -2.20
N SER A 7 -9.22 -4.09 -3.32
CA SER A 7 -7.87 -3.48 -3.34
C SER A 7 -7.78 -2.22 -2.47
N LEU A 8 -8.80 -1.35 -2.51
CA LEU A 8 -8.84 -0.14 -1.68
C LEU A 8 -8.97 -0.47 -0.19
N VAL A 9 -9.79 -1.45 0.17
CA VAL A 9 -9.91 -1.96 1.54
C VAL A 9 -8.56 -2.52 2.01
N VAL A 10 -7.87 -3.30 1.17
CA VAL A 10 -6.52 -3.81 1.48
C VAL A 10 -5.55 -2.66 1.75
N ASN A 11 -5.59 -1.57 0.98
CA ASN A 11 -4.74 -0.41 1.25
C ASN A 11 -5.06 0.26 2.59
N VAL A 12 -6.34 0.49 2.89
CA VAL A 12 -6.74 1.10 4.17
C VAL A 12 -6.31 0.23 5.33
N LEU A 13 -6.54 -1.09 5.26
CA LEU A 13 -6.17 -2.01 6.32
C LEU A 13 -4.67 -2.13 6.47
N VAL A 14 -3.93 -2.39 5.39
CA VAL A 14 -2.49 -2.66 5.46
C VAL A 14 -1.69 -1.37 5.64
N ALA A 15 -1.84 -0.41 4.73
CA ALA A 15 -1.09 0.85 4.81
C ALA A 15 -1.56 1.71 5.98
N GLY A 16 -2.86 1.72 6.30
CA GLY A 16 -3.35 2.41 7.49
C GLY A 16 -2.79 1.81 8.78
N PHE A 17 -2.88 0.49 8.93
CA PHE A 17 -2.34 -0.20 10.12
C PHE A 17 -0.83 0.02 10.26
N PHE A 18 -0.04 -0.26 9.22
CA PHE A 18 1.41 -0.11 9.31
C PHE A 18 1.85 1.36 9.39
N GLY A 19 1.15 2.28 8.73
CA GLY A 19 1.39 3.72 8.84
C GLY A 19 1.16 4.22 10.26
N LEU A 20 0.08 3.81 10.91
CA LEU A 20 -0.17 4.14 12.32
C LEU A 20 0.86 3.47 13.25
N ALA A 21 1.12 2.19 13.06
CA ALA A 21 2.06 1.43 13.90
C ALA A 21 3.47 2.02 13.86
N THR A 22 3.99 2.28 12.66
CA THR A 22 5.34 2.84 12.45
C THR A 22 5.41 4.33 12.75
N GLY A 23 4.35 5.10 12.49
CA GLY A 23 4.30 6.55 12.74
C GLY A 23 4.22 6.91 14.23
N PHE A 24 3.42 6.18 15.01
CA PHE A 24 3.28 6.36 16.46
C PHE A 24 4.25 5.50 17.27
N ASN A 25 5.15 4.77 16.61
CA ASN A 25 6.16 3.92 17.25
C ASN A 25 5.54 2.94 18.28
N LEU A 26 4.53 2.17 17.87
CA LEU A 26 3.76 1.28 18.75
C LEU A 26 4.50 0.00 19.16
N ASN A 27 5.82 0.05 19.35
CA ASN A 27 6.66 -1.09 19.74
C ASN A 27 6.18 -1.79 21.03
N SER A 28 5.60 -1.04 21.98
CA SER A 28 5.03 -1.62 23.20
C SER A 28 3.86 -2.58 22.93
N VAL A 29 3.13 -2.37 21.83
CA VAL A 29 2.00 -3.21 21.40
C VAL A 29 2.45 -4.22 20.35
N LEU A 30 3.39 -3.83 19.49
CA LEU A 30 3.93 -4.64 18.39
C LEU A 30 5.45 -4.77 18.53
N PRO A 31 5.95 -5.65 19.42
CA PRO A 31 7.37 -5.72 19.79
C PRO A 31 8.31 -6.15 18.67
N LYS A 32 7.77 -6.63 17.54
CA LYS A 32 8.55 -7.00 16.34
C LYS A 32 8.59 -5.91 15.27
N LEU A 33 8.05 -4.72 15.55
CA LEU A 33 7.98 -3.65 14.56
C LEU A 33 9.39 -3.21 14.12
N ASP A 34 10.30 -3.02 15.06
CA ASP A 34 11.70 -2.66 14.76
C ASP A 34 12.47 -3.77 14.03
N VAL A 35 12.11 -5.04 14.27
CA VAL A 35 12.73 -6.18 13.59
C VAL A 35 12.36 -6.20 12.10
N VAL A 36 11.12 -5.79 11.78
CA VAL A 36 10.58 -5.88 10.42
C VAL A 36 10.79 -4.58 9.63
N PHE A 37 10.57 -3.42 10.27
CA PHE A 37 10.63 -2.09 9.62
C PHE A 37 11.90 -1.29 9.97
N GLY A 38 12.81 -1.87 10.75
CA GLY A 38 13.98 -1.18 11.25
C GLY A 38 13.67 -0.22 12.42
N PRO A 39 14.71 0.36 13.04
CA PRO A 39 14.58 1.20 14.23
C PRO A 39 13.79 2.48 13.98
N ASP A 40 13.34 3.14 15.06
CA ASP A 40 12.66 4.43 14.99
C ASP A 40 13.59 5.54 14.49
N THR A 41 13.49 5.81 13.20
CA THR A 41 14.31 6.80 12.50
C THR A 41 13.43 7.80 11.74
N PRO A 42 13.95 9.00 11.43
CA PRO A 42 13.24 9.95 10.57
C PRO A 42 12.80 9.34 9.22
N ALA A 43 13.65 8.52 8.60
CA ALA A 43 13.33 7.83 7.35
C ALA A 43 12.12 6.89 7.49
N ARG A 44 12.07 6.11 8.58
CA ARG A 44 10.91 5.24 8.86
C ARG A 44 9.63 6.04 9.08
N ARG A 45 9.70 7.19 9.74
CA ARG A 45 8.54 8.07 9.96
C ARG A 45 8.06 8.74 8.67
N ILE A 46 8.96 9.09 7.75
CA ILE A 46 8.60 9.56 6.41
C ILE A 46 7.84 8.47 5.65
N LEU A 47 8.32 7.22 5.72
CA LEU A 47 7.60 6.08 5.13
C LEU A 47 6.22 5.88 5.77
N ALA A 48 6.10 6.06 7.08
CA ALA A 48 4.81 6.01 7.77
C ALA A 48 3.83 7.06 7.23
N CYS A 49 4.29 8.30 7.00
CA CYS A 49 3.48 9.35 6.37
C CYS A 49 3.01 8.95 4.97
N LEU A 50 3.87 8.32 4.16
CA LEU A 50 3.48 7.80 2.85
C LEU A 50 2.38 6.73 2.96
N TYR A 51 2.51 5.79 3.90
CA TYR A 51 1.48 4.77 4.13
C TYR A 51 0.15 5.37 4.59
N LEU A 52 0.18 6.37 5.47
CA LEU A 52 -1.02 7.09 5.89
C LEU A 52 -1.66 7.88 4.74
N ALA A 53 -0.86 8.49 3.86
CA ALA A 53 -1.36 9.16 2.67
C ALA A 53 -2.04 8.18 1.69
N ILE A 54 -1.45 6.99 1.48
CA ILE A 54 -2.07 5.92 0.68
C ILE A 54 -3.38 5.46 1.29
N ALA A 55 -3.42 5.28 2.62
CA ALA A 55 -4.63 4.88 3.34
C ALA A 55 -5.72 5.94 3.25
N ALA A 56 -5.37 7.23 3.43
CA ALA A 56 -6.30 8.35 3.31
C ALA A 56 -6.87 8.47 1.89
N GLY A 57 -6.02 8.43 0.86
CA GLY A 57 -6.47 8.44 -0.54
C GLY A 57 -7.39 7.24 -0.85
N SER A 58 -7.06 6.06 -0.33
CA SER A 58 -7.89 4.86 -0.50
C SER A 58 -9.24 4.99 0.22
N ALA A 59 -9.26 5.58 1.42
CA ALA A 59 -10.49 5.86 2.17
C ALA A 59 -11.39 6.87 1.43
N VAL A 60 -10.81 7.94 0.88
CA VAL A 60 -11.56 8.91 0.06
C VAL A 60 -12.17 8.21 -1.17
N ALA A 61 -11.41 7.37 -1.88
CA ALA A 61 -11.91 6.62 -3.03
C ALA A 61 -13.02 5.60 -2.67
N LEU A 62 -13.03 5.09 -1.44
CA LEU A 62 -14.11 4.24 -0.93
C LEU A 62 -15.38 5.04 -0.65
N LEU A 63 -15.25 6.18 0.02
CA LEU A 63 -16.36 7.01 0.50
C LEU A 63 -16.96 7.90 -0.60
N VAL A 64 -16.14 8.37 -1.55
CA VAL A 64 -16.53 9.33 -2.58
C VAL A 64 -16.49 8.65 -3.94
N VAL A 65 -17.59 7.95 -4.28
CA VAL A 65 -17.71 7.14 -5.51
C VAL A 65 -17.31 7.89 -6.80
N PRO A 66 -17.72 9.16 -7.03
CA PRO A 66 -17.35 9.88 -8.25
C PRO A 66 -15.85 10.07 -8.44
N LEU A 67 -15.07 10.20 -7.35
CA LEU A 67 -13.61 10.42 -7.40
C LEU A 67 -12.81 9.11 -7.43
N ARG A 68 -13.49 7.96 -7.27
CA ARG A 68 -12.83 6.68 -7.06
C ARG A 68 -11.86 6.32 -8.18
N MET A 69 -12.31 6.46 -9.43
CA MET A 69 -11.50 6.06 -10.57
C MET A 69 -10.30 7.00 -10.74
N ASP A 70 -10.49 8.31 -10.62
CA ASP A 70 -9.43 9.30 -10.73
C ASP A 70 -8.31 9.05 -9.70
N ILE A 71 -8.68 8.68 -8.48
CA ILE A 71 -7.71 8.32 -7.44
C ILE A 71 -7.03 6.99 -7.78
N VAL A 72 -7.79 5.94 -8.14
CA VAL A 72 -7.26 4.59 -8.39
C VAL A 72 -6.26 4.56 -9.53
N VAL A 73 -6.52 5.27 -10.64
CA VAL A 73 -5.63 5.29 -11.82
C VAL A 73 -4.29 5.97 -11.55
N VAL A 74 -4.19 6.79 -10.50
CA VAL A 74 -2.91 7.38 -10.06
C VAL A 74 -2.29 6.55 -8.94
N LEU A 75 -3.09 6.22 -7.93
CA LEU A 75 -2.63 5.62 -6.68
C LEU A 75 -2.13 4.18 -6.91
N PHE A 76 -2.80 3.38 -7.76
CA PHE A 76 -2.41 1.98 -7.95
C PHE A 76 -1.10 1.84 -8.74
N PRO A 77 -0.89 2.54 -9.88
CA PRO A 77 0.39 2.46 -10.58
C PRO A 77 1.58 2.91 -9.72
N LEU A 78 1.42 4.00 -8.97
CA LEU A 78 2.46 4.48 -8.04
C LEU A 78 2.77 3.42 -6.97
N GLN A 79 1.74 2.78 -6.42
CA GLN A 79 1.91 1.68 -5.47
C GLN A 79 2.61 0.48 -6.07
N ILE A 80 2.20 0.04 -7.25
CA ILE A 80 2.80 -1.09 -7.95
C ILE A 80 4.29 -0.81 -8.14
N LEU A 81 4.64 0.36 -8.67
CA LEU A 81 6.02 0.75 -8.93
C LEU A 81 6.86 0.77 -7.65
N TYR A 82 6.46 1.52 -6.61
CA TYR A 82 7.32 1.59 -5.42
C TYR A 82 7.46 0.23 -4.74
N LYS A 83 6.38 -0.56 -4.68
CA LYS A 83 6.38 -1.87 -4.02
C LYS A 83 7.23 -2.87 -4.76
N THR A 84 7.16 -2.92 -6.09
CA THR A 84 8.04 -3.80 -6.87
C THR A 84 9.49 -3.36 -6.74
N LEU A 85 9.78 -2.05 -6.72
CA LEU A 85 11.13 -1.55 -6.48
C LEU A 85 11.70 -2.02 -5.13
N THR A 86 10.87 -2.25 -4.10
CA THR A 86 11.36 -2.76 -2.81
C THR A 86 12.07 -4.12 -2.90
N ILE A 87 11.76 -4.96 -3.89
CA ILE A 87 12.45 -6.25 -4.06
C ILE A 87 13.92 -6.09 -4.46
N PHE A 88 14.25 -4.99 -5.15
CA PHE A 88 15.60 -4.73 -5.63
C PHE A 88 16.44 -3.93 -4.63
N PHE A 89 15.78 -3.07 -3.83
CA PHE A 89 16.47 -2.16 -2.91
C PHE A 89 16.53 -2.67 -1.46
N VAL A 90 15.63 -3.55 -1.03
CA VAL A 90 15.71 -4.15 0.31
C VAL A 90 16.65 -5.36 0.25
N ALA A 91 17.87 -5.17 0.76
CA ALA A 91 18.92 -6.20 0.71
C ALA A 91 18.62 -7.44 1.57
N ASP A 92 17.77 -7.32 2.59
CA ASP A 92 17.40 -8.43 3.46
C ASP A 92 16.24 -9.25 2.87
N TRP A 93 16.60 -10.38 2.26
CA TRP A 93 15.66 -11.33 1.68
C TRP A 93 14.79 -12.08 2.71
N LYS A 94 15.19 -12.09 3.99
CA LYS A 94 14.40 -12.68 5.08
C LYS A 94 13.30 -11.72 5.56
N ASN A 95 13.39 -10.45 5.18
CA ASN A 95 12.36 -9.48 5.50
C ASN A 95 11.05 -9.85 4.77
N PRO A 96 9.92 -10.02 5.47
CA PRO A 96 8.67 -10.39 4.82
C PRO A 96 8.02 -9.23 4.03
N VAL A 97 8.42 -7.98 4.28
CA VAL A 97 7.74 -6.79 3.73
C VAL A 97 7.81 -6.72 2.19
N PRO A 98 8.96 -6.91 1.52
CA PRO A 98 9.03 -6.89 0.05
C PRO A 98 8.14 -7.96 -0.61
N TRP A 99 8.03 -9.13 0.01
CA TRP A 99 7.19 -10.24 -0.48
C TRP A 99 5.70 -9.90 -0.40
N TRP A 100 5.25 -9.36 0.72
CA TRP A 100 3.86 -8.88 0.86
C TRP A 100 3.57 -7.68 -0.04
N ASN A 101 4.55 -6.79 -0.22
CA ASN A 101 4.45 -5.70 -1.18
C ASN A 101 4.23 -6.22 -2.60
N LEU A 102 4.97 -7.25 -3.03
CA LEU A 102 4.78 -7.87 -4.34
C LEU A 102 3.40 -8.52 -4.50
N ALA A 103 2.91 -9.22 -3.47
CA ALA A 103 1.57 -9.81 -3.48
C ALA A 103 0.48 -8.74 -3.63
N ILE A 104 0.59 -7.64 -2.89
CA ILE A 104 -0.37 -6.52 -3.00
C ILE A 104 -0.25 -5.84 -4.37
N SER A 105 0.96 -5.67 -4.91
CA SER A 105 1.16 -5.15 -6.26
C SER A 105 0.48 -6.01 -7.32
N ALA A 106 0.55 -7.34 -7.19
CA ALA A 106 -0.13 -8.25 -8.10
C ALA A 106 -1.65 -8.08 -8.05
N VAL A 107 -2.22 -7.93 -6.85
CA VAL A 107 -3.66 -7.65 -6.67
C VAL A 107 -4.05 -6.31 -7.31
N HIS A 108 -3.26 -5.26 -7.11
CA HIS A 108 -3.54 -3.93 -7.71
C HIS A 108 -3.39 -3.94 -9.23
N ALA A 109 -2.40 -4.64 -9.76
CA ALA A 109 -2.20 -4.80 -11.19
C ALA A 109 -3.37 -5.56 -11.82
N ALA A 110 -3.82 -6.67 -11.20
CA ALA A 110 -5.00 -7.40 -11.63
C ALA A 110 -6.27 -6.55 -11.59
N SER A 111 -6.43 -5.73 -10.54
CA SER A 111 -7.55 -4.77 -10.43
C SER A 111 -7.57 -3.76 -11.57
N LEU A 112 -6.42 -3.17 -11.91
CA LEU A 112 -6.31 -2.24 -13.04
C LEU A 112 -6.58 -2.94 -14.37
N TRP A 113 -5.97 -4.11 -14.58
CA TRP A 113 -6.13 -4.90 -15.80
C TRP A 113 -7.61 -5.20 -16.09
N ILE A 114 -8.33 -5.75 -15.12
CA ILE A 114 -9.75 -6.11 -15.28
C ILE A 114 -10.61 -4.89 -15.62
N VAL A 115 -10.29 -3.72 -15.05
CA VAL A 115 -11.03 -2.48 -15.29
C VAL A 115 -10.77 -1.96 -16.69
N PHE A 116 -9.51 -1.91 -17.11
CA PHE A 116 -9.17 -1.40 -18.45
C PHE A 116 -9.63 -2.35 -19.57
N SER A 117 -9.50 -3.67 -19.39
CA SER A 117 -10.04 -4.64 -20.35
C SER A 117 -11.57 -4.58 -20.42
N GLY A 118 -12.25 -4.37 -19.28
CA GLY A 118 -13.70 -4.20 -19.25
C GLY A 118 -14.21 -2.91 -19.88
N GLN A 119 -13.33 -1.92 -20.09
CA GLN A 119 -13.63 -0.65 -20.74
C GLN A 119 -13.18 -0.60 -22.21
N GLY A 120 -12.60 -1.68 -22.74
CA GLY A 120 -12.08 -1.73 -24.12
C GLY A 120 -10.86 -0.84 -24.35
N ILE A 121 -10.15 -0.47 -23.29
CA ILE A 121 -8.92 0.35 -23.34
C ILE A 121 -7.69 -0.55 -23.63
N LEU A 122 -7.83 -1.86 -23.41
CA LEU A 122 -6.85 -2.91 -23.68
C LEU A 122 -7.47 -4.04 -24.49
#